data_AF-A0A9W5U139-F1
#
_entry.id   AF-A0A9W5U139-F1
#
_cell.length_a   1.000
_cell.length_b   1.000
_cell.length_c   1.000
_cell.angle_alpha   90.00
_cell.angle_beta   90.00
_cell.angle_gamma   90.00
#
_symmetry.space_group_name_H-M   'P 1'
#
loop_
_entity.id
_entity.type
_entity.pdbx_description
1 polymer ?
#
loop_
_entity_poly.entity_id
_entity_poly.type
_entity_poly.pdbx_seq_one_letter_code
_entity_poly.pdbx_strand_id
1 'polypeptide(L)' 'MVAKKPEQYYGLKEISDFAKEEGIEYSTRELSVYKSRNKLPDPVVMIGKKAGWTKKQIDDWIAQIKLKEKHKNKSQK' A
#
# COMPACT_ATOMS: atom_id res chain seq x y z
N MET A 1 -24.50 14.73 -15.19
CA MET A 1 -24.41 13.63 -14.19
C MET A 1 -22.97 13.13 -14.23
N VAL A 2 -22.17 13.39 -13.19
CA VAL A 2 -20.76 12.94 -13.17
C VAL A 2 -20.76 11.44 -12.91
N ALA A 3 -20.40 10.65 -13.91
CA ALA A 3 -20.21 9.21 -13.76
C ALA A 3 -19.14 8.98 -12.69
N LYS A 4 -19.56 8.66 -11.45
CA LYS A 4 -18.64 8.17 -10.43
C LYS A 4 -18.10 6.85 -10.96
N LYS A 5 -16.85 6.87 -11.43
CA LYS A 5 -16.12 5.64 -11.78
C LYS A 5 -16.29 4.67 -10.60
N PRO A 6 -16.53 3.37 -10.85
CA PRO A 6 -16.60 2.41 -9.77
C PRO A 6 -15.33 2.54 -8.94
N GLU A 7 -15.48 2.85 -7.65
CA GLU A 7 -14.35 2.92 -6.73
C GLU A 7 -13.79 1.50 -6.64
N GLN A 8 -12.63 1.30 -7.27
CA GLN A 8 -11.98 0.01 -7.28
C GLN A 8 -11.16 -0.15 -6.00
N TYR A 9 -11.43 -1.22 -5.29
CA TYR A 9 -10.75 -1.60 -4.07
C TYR A 9 -9.77 -2.72 -4.35
N TYR A 10 -8.57 -2.57 -3.82
CA TYR A 10 -7.43 -3.44 -4.04
C TYR A 10 -7.06 -4.14 -2.73
N GLY A 11 -6.68 -5.41 -2.82
CA GLY A 11 -6.23 -6.19 -1.67
C GLY A 11 -4.72 -6.13 -1.45
N LEU A 12 -4.25 -6.96 -0.52
CA LEU A 12 -2.81 -7.10 -0.22
C LEU A 12 -2.00 -7.61 -1.42
N LYS A 13 -2.60 -8.39 -2.33
CA LYS A 13 -1.91 -8.91 -3.51
C LYS A 13 -1.57 -7.76 -4.45
N GLU A 14 -2.55 -6.92 -4.74
CA GLU A 14 -2.42 -5.77 -5.61
C GLU A 14 -1.49 -4.73 -5.00
N ILE A 15 -1.52 -4.52 -3.67
CA ILE A 15 -0.50 -3.71 -2.98
C ILE A 15 0.92 -4.25 -3.25
N SER A 16 1.10 -5.57 -3.17
CA SER A 16 2.38 -6.23 -3.46
C SER A 16 2.79 -6.00 -4.92
N ASP A 17 1.87 -6.17 -5.86
CA ASP A 17 2.15 -5.99 -7.28
C ASP A 17 2.53 -4.52 -7.59
N PHE A 18 1.79 -3.54 -7.05
CA PHE A 18 2.12 -2.11 -7.22
C PHE A 18 3.45 -1.73 -6.56
N ALA A 19 3.74 -2.26 -5.37
CA ALA A 19 5.02 -2.01 -4.72
C ALA A 19 6.19 -2.57 -5.56
N LYS A 20 5.99 -3.75 -6.19
CA LYS A 20 6.98 -4.36 -7.08
C LYS A 20 7.26 -3.53 -8.32
N GLU A 21 6.24 -2.93 -8.95
CA GLU A 21 6.43 -2.02 -10.08
C GLU A 21 7.32 -0.83 -9.70
N GLU A 22 7.20 -0.38 -8.46
CA GLU A 22 7.99 0.70 -7.90
C GLU A 22 9.39 0.24 -7.40
N GLY A 23 9.74 -1.04 -7.57
CA GLY A 23 11.03 -1.62 -7.19
C GLY A 23 11.13 -2.05 -5.72
N ILE A 24 10.00 -2.15 -5.03
CA ILE A 24 9.92 -2.62 -3.63
C ILE A 24 9.22 -3.97 -3.60
N GLU A 25 9.98 -5.03 -3.32
CA GLU A 25 9.39 -6.36 -3.19
C GLU A 25 8.81 -6.58 -1.79
N TYR A 26 7.48 -6.59 -1.71
CA TYR A 26 6.77 -7.07 -0.52
C TYR A 26 5.99 -8.33 -0.84
N SER A 27 6.07 -9.34 0.02
CA SER A 27 5.15 -10.47 -0.03
C SER A 27 3.81 -10.13 0.63
N THR A 28 2.73 -10.80 0.22
CA THR A 28 1.41 -10.67 0.86
C THR A 28 1.44 -11.03 2.35
N ARG A 29 2.36 -11.92 2.77
CA ARG A 29 2.59 -12.26 4.18
C ARG A 29 3.20 -11.09 4.94
N GLU A 30 4.21 -10.43 4.38
CA GLU A 30 4.78 -9.22 4.99
C GLU A 30 3.74 -8.11 5.08
N LEU A 31 2.96 -7.89 4.02
CA LEU A 31 1.90 -6.89 4.03
C LEU A 31 0.83 -7.21 5.09
N SER A 32 0.49 -8.49 5.31
CA SER A 32 -0.39 -8.90 6.41
C SER A 32 0.18 -8.53 7.79
N VAL A 33 1.50 -8.71 7.99
CA VAL A 33 2.18 -8.29 9.22
C VAL A 33 2.25 -6.76 9.33
N TYR A 34 2.45 -6.05 8.22
CA TYR A 34 2.45 -4.59 8.23
C TYR A 34 1.07 -4.05 8.58
N LYS A 35 0.01 -4.69 8.08
CA LYS A 35 -1.37 -4.39 8.45
C LYS A 35 -1.58 -4.57 9.95
N SER A 36 -1.17 -5.69 10.53
CA SER A 36 -1.34 -5.94 11.97
C SER A 36 -0.50 -5.02 12.85
N ARG A 37 0.58 -4.44 12.32
CA ARG A 37 1.45 -3.49 13.02
C ARG A 37 1.11 -2.02 12.72
N ASN A 38 -0.04 -1.73 12.12
CA ASN A 38 -0.45 -0.37 11.71
C ASN A 38 0.61 0.36 10.86
N LYS A 39 1.37 -0.40 10.06
CA LYS A 39 2.35 0.13 9.10
C LYS A 39 1.78 0.32 7.71
N LEU A 40 0.65 -0.33 7.41
CA LEU A 40 -0.17 -0.05 6.24
C LEU A 40 -1.25 0.99 6.62
N PRO A 41 -1.74 1.78 5.66
CA PRO A 41 -2.87 2.66 5.89
C PRO A 41 -4.12 1.84 6.28
N ASP A 42 -5.06 2.48 6.95
CA ASP A 42 -6.33 1.82 7.26
C ASP A 42 -7.11 1.51 5.97
N PRO A 43 -7.69 0.30 5.86
CA PRO A 43 -8.50 -0.04 4.71
C PRO A 43 -9.79 0.78 4.68
N VAL A 44 -10.19 1.21 3.49
CA VAL A 44 -11.43 1.99 3.28
C VAL A 44 -12.65 1.09 3.38
N VAL A 45 -12.50 -0.17 2.95
CA VAL A 45 -13.58 -1.15 3.01
C VAL A 45 -13.07 -2.50 3.51
N MET A 46 -13.97 -3.23 4.14
CA MET A 46 -13.78 -4.63 4.48
C MET A 46 -14.70 -5.46 3.59
N ILE A 47 -14.14 -6.16 2.60
CA ILE A 47 -14.87 -7.08 1.72
C ILE A 47 -14.78 -8.47 2.35
N GLY A 48 -15.74 -8.77 3.22
CA GLY A 48 -15.71 -9.96 4.07
C GLY A 48 -14.51 -9.95 5.01
N LYS A 49 -13.60 -10.93 4.89
CA LYS A 49 -12.36 -10.99 5.68
C LYS A 49 -11.18 -10.25 5.02
N LYS A 50 -11.36 -9.73 3.80
CA LYS A 50 -10.31 -9.04 3.05
C LYS A 50 -10.43 -7.54 3.25
N ALA A 51 -9.32 -6.91 3.60
CA ALA A 51 -9.20 -5.46 3.64
C ALA A 51 -9.00 -4.94 2.22
N GLY A 52 -9.68 -3.83 1.90
CA GLY A 52 -9.65 -3.15 0.61
C GLY A 52 -9.16 -1.72 0.74
N TRP A 53 -8.21 -1.35 -0.11
CA TRP A 53 -7.62 -0.02 -0.20
C TRP A 53 -7.90 0.60 -1.56
N THR A 54 -7.93 1.92 -1.60
CA THR A 54 -7.99 2.65 -2.87
C THR A 54 -6.60 2.75 -3.48
N LYS A 55 -6.51 2.84 -4.82
CA LYS A 55 -5.22 3.01 -5.50
C LYS A 55 -4.42 4.19 -4.92
N LYS A 56 -5.08 5.32 -4.68
CA LYS A 56 -4.47 6.51 -4.09
C LYS A 56 -3.78 6.24 -2.75
N GLN A 57 -4.43 5.50 -1.84
CA GLN A 57 -3.80 5.16 -0.55
C GLN A 57 -2.56 4.28 -0.71
N ILE A 58 -2.60 3.37 -1.68
CA ILE A 58 -1.47 2.47 -1.95
C ILE A 58 -0.30 3.29 -2.51
N ASP A 59 -0.56 4.13 -3.51
CA ASP A 59 0.45 5.01 -4.12
C ASP A 59 1.07 5.94 -3.07
N ASP A 60 0.24 6.59 -2.23
CA ASP A 60 0.70 7.47 -1.16
C ASP A 60 1.59 6.71 -0.14
N TRP A 61 1.21 5.48 0.21
CA TRP A 61 1.99 4.64 1.13
C TRP A 61 3.33 4.20 0.53
N ILE A 62 3.34 3.76 -0.73
CA ILE A 62 4.58 3.38 -1.43
C ILE A 62 5.52 4.59 -1.53
N ALA A 63 5.00 5.77 -1.87
CA ALA A 63 5.77 7.00 -1.92
C ALA A 63 6.40 7.34 -0.55
N GLN A 64 5.64 7.19 0.55
CA GLN A 64 6.18 7.39 1.90
C GLN A 64 7.30 6.40 2.24
N ILE A 65 7.19 5.13 1.84
CA ILE A 65 8.24 4.14 2.05
C ILE A 65 9.50 4.51 1.27
N LYS A 66 9.34 4.85 -0.02
CA LYS A 66 10.47 5.31 -0.85
C LYS A 66 11.18 6.53 -0.26
N LEU A 67 10.43 7.47 0.30
CA LEU A 67 11.01 8.63 0.99
C LEU A 67 11.79 8.19 2.24
N LYS A 68 11.24 7.30 3.06
CA LYS A 68 11.93 6.77 4.25
C LYS A 68 13.22 6.03 3.89
N GLU A 69 13.20 5.24 2.82
CA GLU A 69 14.38 4.53 2.29
C GLU A 69 15.47 5.53 1.84
N LYS A 70 15.10 6.57 1.08
CA LYS A 70 16.03 7.63 0.65
C LYS A 70 16.65 8.39 1.82
N HIS A 71 15.87 8.67 2.87
CA HIS A 71 16.36 9.41 4.03
C HIS A 71 17.30 8.56 4.92
N LYS A 72 17.10 7.24 5.01
CA LYS A 72 18.04 6.34 5.69
C LYS A 72 19.44 6.38 5.08
N ASN A 73 19.55 6.42 3.76
CA ASN A 73 20.85 6.48 3.08
C ASN A 73 21.60 7.82 3.25
N LYS A 74 20.91 8.89 3.65
CA LYS A 74 21.53 10.23 3.83
C LYS A 74 22.11 10.45 5.23
N SER A 75 21.73 9.64 6.21
CA SER A 75 22.12 9.83 7.62
C SER A 75 23.39 9.05 8.03
N GLN A 76 24.07 8.39 7.09
CA GLN A 76 25.35 7.68 7.31
C GLN A 76 26.56 8.33 6.62
N LYS A 77 26.45 9.58 6.15
CA LYS A 77 27.58 10.31 5.55
C LYS A 77 28.08 11.43 6.46
#